data_AF-A0A420WUM4-F1
#
_entry.id   AF-A0A420WUM4-F1
#
_cell.length_a   1.000
_cell.length_b   1.000
_cell.length_c   1.000
_cell.angle_alpha   90.00
_cell.angle_beta   90.00
_cell.angle_gamma   90.00
#
_symmetry.space_group_name_H-M   'P 1'
#
loop_
_entity.id
_entity.type
_entity.pdbx_description
1 polymer ?
#
loop_
_entity_poly.entity_id
_entity_poly.type
_entity_poly.pdbx_seq_one_letter_code
_entity_poly.pdbx_strand_id
1 'polypeptide(L)' 'MAKYRNNSLGVVCAGGTIVAPGKTGDVDDHTPGLKRLIDRKVLERVDGRKQSGKQAGKNQSRSSQSESGESSDSGNSE' A
#
# COMPACT_ATOMS: atom_id res chain seq x y z
N MET A 1 -14.78 17.66 -1.49
CA MET A 1 -14.05 16.46 -1.04
C MET A 1 -13.68 15.61 -2.24
N ALA A 2 -12.43 15.18 -2.33
CA ALA A 2 -11.91 14.30 -3.37
C ALA A 2 -11.17 13.11 -2.76
N LYS A 3 -10.97 12.05 -3.54
CA LYS A 3 -10.25 10.86 -3.10
C LYS A 3 -8.75 11.03 -3.27
N TYR A 4 -8.02 10.75 -2.20
CA TYR A 4 -6.55 10.79 -2.20
C TYR A 4 -5.98 9.46 -1.74
N ARG A 5 -4.97 8.97 -2.45
CA ARG A 5 -4.20 7.77 -2.10
C ARG A 5 -2.95 8.16 -1.34
N ASN A 6 -2.69 7.48 -0.23
CA ASN A 6 -1.42 7.59 0.47
C ASN A 6 -0.37 6.70 -0.22
N ASN A 7 0.63 7.33 -0.83
CA ASN A 7 1.75 6.67 -1.48
C ASN A 7 2.98 6.54 -0.57
N SER A 8 2.94 7.12 0.63
CA SER A 8 4.02 6.99 1.62
C SER A 8 3.92 5.70 2.42
N LEU A 9 5.03 5.32 3.07
CA LEU A 9 5.10 4.17 3.98
C LEU A 9 4.51 4.46 5.37
N GLY A 10 4.23 5.72 5.69
CA GLY A 10 3.68 6.16 6.97
C GLY A 10 2.18 6.46 6.89
N VAL A 11 1.50 6.47 8.04
CA VAL A 11 0.11 6.95 8.13
C VAL A 11 0.10 8.47 7.97
N VAL A 12 -0.84 8.99 7.17
CA VAL A 12 -0.96 10.42 6.89
C VAL A 12 -2.30 10.93 7.41
N CYS A 13 -2.28 12.04 8.15
CA CYS A 13 -3.50 12.74 8.55
C CYS A 13 -3.66 14.00 7.69
N ALA A 14 -4.76 14.10 6.96
CA ALA A 14 -5.09 15.26 6.14
C ALA A 14 -6.56 15.64 6.36
N GLY A 15 -6.80 16.85 6.88
CA GLY A 15 -8.15 17.39 7.04
C GLY A 15 -9.01 16.62 8.03
N GLY A 16 -8.38 15.97 9.03
CA GLY A 16 -9.06 15.09 9.99
C GLY A 16 -9.23 13.65 9.51
N THR A 17 -8.95 13.36 8.23
CA THR A 17 -8.97 12.00 7.69
C THR A 17 -7.60 11.33 7.87
N ILE A 18 -7.59 10.14 8.46
CA ILE A 18 -6.39 9.30 8.61
C ILE A 18 -6.34 8.29 7.47
N VAL A 19 -5.29 8.36 6.64
CA VAL A 19 -5.10 7.48 5.49
C VAL A 19 -3.88 6.59 5.72
N ALA A 20 -4.12 5.28 5.84
CA ALA A 20 -3.06 4.30 5.96
C ALA A 20 -2.25 4.14 4.65
N PRO A 21 -1.01 3.65 4.71
CA PRO A 21 -0.18 3.39 3.54
C PRO A 21 -0.89 2.58 2.45
N GLY A 22 -0.82 3.05 1.21
CA GLY A 22 -1.40 2.39 0.05
C GLY A 22 -2.94 2.47 -0.05
N LYS A 23 -3.63 3.04 0.95
CA LYS A 23 -5.08 3.19 0.96
C LYS A 23 -5.52 4.55 0.41
N THR A 24 -6.79 4.63 0.04
CA THR A 24 -7.45 5.87 -0.37
C THR A 24 -8.40 6.36 0.72
N GLY A 25 -8.43 7.67 0.94
CA GLY A 25 -9.40 8.33 1.81
C GLY A 25 -10.01 9.56 1.14
N ASP A 26 -11.19 9.95 1.60
CA ASP A 26 -11.85 11.18 1.18
C ASP A 26 -11.29 12.35 2.02
N VAL A 27 -10.68 13.32 1.33
CA VAL A 27 -10.05 14.50 1.93
C VAL A 27 -10.64 15.75 1.26
N ASP A 28 -10.82 16.83 2.03
CA ASP A 28 -11.23 18.11 1.46
C ASP A 28 -10.09 18.75 0.66
N ASP A 29 -10.38 19.20 -0.56
CA ASP A 29 -9.43 19.91 -1.43
C ASP A 29 -8.94 21.24 -0.81
N HIS A 30 -9.73 21.81 0.10
CA HIS A 30 -9.37 23.02 0.85
C HIS A 30 -8.57 22.75 2.13
N THR A 31 -8.21 21.49 2.39
CA THR A 31 -7.43 21.11 3.59
C THR A 31 -6.08 21.84 3.62
N PRO A 32 -5.76 22.55 4.72
CA PRO A 32 -4.47 23.20 4.87
C PRO A 32 -3.34 22.17 4.85
N GLY A 33 -2.29 22.44 4.08
CA GLY A 33 -1.13 21.55 3.95
C GLY A 33 -1.29 20.42 2.93
N LEU A 34 -2.50 20.16 2.40
CA LEU A 34 -2.74 19.14 1.37
C LEU A 34 -1.87 19.36 0.14
N LYS A 35 -1.75 20.61 -0.33
CA LYS A 35 -0.88 20.96 -1.46
C LYS A 35 0.56 20.50 -1.24
N ARG A 36 1.12 20.68 -0.04
CA ARG A 36 2.49 20.24 0.28
C ARG A 36 2.62 18.71 0.27
N LEU A 37 1.58 17.99 0.68
CA LEU A 37 1.57 16.52 0.65
C LEU A 37 1.53 16.00 -0.79
N ILE A 38 0.77 16.67 -1.67
CA ILE A 38 0.72 16.36 -3.10
C ILE A 38 2.06 16.69 -3.77
N ASP A 39 2.60 17.89 -3.52
CA ASP A 39 3.89 18.33 -4.08
C ASP A 39 5.04 17.39 -3.68
N ARG A 40 4.98 16.83 -2.45
CA ARG A 40 5.93 15.82 -1.94
C ARG A 40 5.62 14.38 -2.36
N LYS A 41 4.60 14.16 -3.19
CA LYS A 41 4.12 12.84 -3.63
C LYS A 41 3.74 11.90 -2.49
N VAL A 42 3.36 12.45 -1.33
CA VAL A 42 2.85 11.69 -0.19
C VAL A 42 1.39 11.29 -0.43
N LEU A 43 0.60 12.22 -0.95
CA LEU A 43 -0.78 11.99 -1.37
C LEU A 43 -0.92 12.18 -2.88
N GLU A 44 -1.69 11.32 -3.54
CA GLU A 44 -2.02 11.43 -4.96
C GLU A 44 -3.53 11.45 -5.13
N ARG A 45 -4.04 12.43 -5.90
CA ARG A 45 -5.48 12.55 -6.18
C ARG A 45 -5.91 11.42 -7.11
N VAL A 46 -6.97 10.71 -6.74
CA VAL A 46 -7.56 9.63 -7.52
C VAL A 46 -8.80 10.16 -8.21
N ASP A 47 -8.62 10.84 -9.34
CA ASP A 47 -9.76 11.21 -10.20
C ASP A 47 -10.23 9.97 -10.96
N GLY A 48 -11.54 9.71 -10.97
CA GLY A 48 -12.16 8.56 -11.64
C GLY A 48 -12.00 8.51 -13.17
N ARG A 49 -11.18 9.40 -13.75
CA ARG A 49 -10.84 9.43 -15.18
C ARG A 49 -9.32 9.29 -15.33
N LYS A 50 -8.89 8.03 -15.50
CA LYS A 50 -7.61 7.58 -16.05
C LYS A 50 -6.33 8.13 -15.38
N GLN A 51 -5.64 7.25 -14.65
CA GLN A 51 -4.18 7.21 -14.73
C GLN A 51 -3.71 5.76 -14.79
N SER A 52 -3.38 5.33 -16.02
CA SER A 52 -2.49 4.22 -16.25
C SER A 52 -1.08 4.64 -15.83
N GLY A 53 -0.32 3.69 -15.26
CA GLY A 53 1.14 3.72 -15.33
C GLY A 53 1.89 4.19 -14.09
N LYS A 54 2.51 3.21 -13.44
CA LYS A 54 3.83 3.25 -12.78
C LYS A 54 3.95 4.06 -11.48
N GLN A 55 3.96 3.35 -10.35
CA GLN A 55 5.20 2.88 -9.68
C GLN A 55 5.04 2.87 -8.14
N ALA A 56 4.35 1.87 -7.59
CA ALA A 56 4.59 1.43 -6.21
C ALA A 56 5.65 0.32 -6.26
N GLY A 57 6.89 0.73 -6.52
CA GLY A 57 8.03 -0.17 -6.51
C GLY A 57 8.46 -0.49 -5.08
N LYS A 58 8.67 -1.79 -4.85
CA LYS A 58 9.44 -2.44 -3.77
C LYS A 58 8.77 -2.52 -2.39
N ASN A 59 8.13 -3.67 -2.15
CA ASN A 59 8.55 -4.49 -1.02
C ASN A 59 9.01 -5.85 -1.57
N GLN A 60 10.32 -5.96 -1.82
CA GLN A 60 11.02 -7.23 -1.98
C GLN A 60 11.49 -7.69 -0.60
N SER A 61 11.60 -9.03 -0.48
CA SER A 61 12.24 -9.79 0.61
C SER A 61 11.31 -10.01 1.81
N ARG A 62 10.98 -11.22 2.26
CA ARG A 62 11.67 -12.53 2.37
C ARG A 62 10.56 -13.47 2.91
N SER A 63 10.42 -14.78 2.68
CA SER A 63 11.25 -15.83 2.11
C SER A 63 10.29 -16.98 1.75
N SER A 64 10.66 -17.73 0.73
CA SER A 64 10.32 -19.14 0.57
C SER A 64 10.46 -19.90 1.88
N GLN A 65 9.38 -20.55 2.33
CA GLN A 65 9.49 -21.78 3.09
C GLN A 65 8.52 -22.78 2.45
N SER A 66 9.05 -23.40 1.39
CA SER A 66 8.69 -24.73 0.97
C SER A 66 8.98 -25.68 2.14
N GLU A 67 7.97 -26.02 2.93
CA GLU A 67 8.01 -27.30 3.65
C GLU A 67 7.52 -28.37 2.67
N SER A 68 8.54 -29.01 2.12
CA SER A 68 8.53 -30.35 1.57
C SER A 68 7.54 -31.26 2.29
N GLY A 69 6.70 -31.92 1.49
CA GLY A 69 6.04 -33.13 1.93
C GLY A 69 7.09 -34.19 2.26
N GLU A 70 6.99 -34.75 3.46
CA GLU A 70 7.45 -36.11 3.71
C GLU A 70 6.25 -37.03 3.47
N SER A 71 6.23 -37.57 2.26
CA SER A 71 5.50 -38.77 1.92
C SER A 71 6.10 -39.98 2.66
N SER A 72 5.20 -40.78 3.23
CA SER A 72 5.25 -42.21 3.49
C SER A 72 6.52 -42.97 3.06
N ASP A 73 7.14 -43.69 4.00
CA ASP A 73 7.72 -45.00 3.70
C ASP A 73 7.64 -45.94 4.91
N SER A 74 7.49 -47.20 4.58
CA SER A 74 7.03 -48.31 5.39
C SER A 74 8.16 -49.27 5.74
N GLY A 75 8.22 -49.72 7.00
CA GLY A 75 8.56 -51.12 7.33
C GLY A 75 10.01 -51.49 7.65
N ASN A 76 10.10 -52.63 8.36
CA ASN A 76 11.29 -53.42 8.73
C ASN A 76 12.17 -52.81 9.85
N SER A 77 12.69 -53.53 10.84
CA SER A 77 12.64 -54.93 11.28
C SER A 77 13.58 -55.02 12.49
N GLU A 78 13.17 -55.66 13.59
CA GLU A 78 13.93 -56.64 14.38
C GLU A 78 13.06 -57.18 15.54
#